data_AF-A0A967BKX9-F1
#
_entry.id   AF-A0A967BKX9-F1
#
_cell.length_a   1.000
_cell.length_b   1.000
_cell.length_c   1.000
_cell.angle_alpha   90.00
_cell.angle_beta   90.00
_cell.angle_gamma   90.00
#
_symmetry.space_group_name_H-M   'P 1'
#
loop_
_entity.id
_entity.type
_entity.pdbx_description
1 polymer ?
#
loop_
_entity_poly.entity_id
_entity_poly.type
_entity_poly.pdbx_seq_one_letter_code
_entity_poly.pdbx_strand_id
1 'polypeptide(L)'
;EGTVMSGTPVLNLANGPLAGCEITSIKGILNGTTNYMLSEMEKGVTYDDVLKKAQELGYAEADPTGDVEGFDAMAKVIILSNVVMNAGISATDVDKQGITDITPEMISDAQKENARWKLIGSIKKISSGVKASVKPEKLPLTHPLANIMGATNALTFTTDLLGDVTIIGAGAGKIETGYSILTDIIDIHRKQY
;
A
#
# COMPACT_ATOMS: atom_id res chain seq x y z
N GLU A 1 -4.82 -7.71 -12.75
CA GLU A 1 -4.62 -7.79 -11.29
C GLU A 1 -3.17 -7.53 -10.82
N GLY A 2 -2.17 -8.19 -11.40
CA GLY A 2 -0.81 -8.30 -10.82
C GLY A 2 0.00 -7.04 -10.54
N THR A 3 -0.44 -5.88 -11.02
CA THR A 3 0.30 -4.62 -10.87
C THR A 3 0.17 -3.99 -9.48
N VAL A 4 -0.89 -4.32 -8.73
CA VAL A 4 -1.15 -3.76 -7.40
C VAL A 4 -1.42 -4.90 -6.42
N MET A 5 -0.56 -5.05 -5.41
CA MET A 5 -0.62 -6.14 -4.41
C MET A 5 -0.55 -7.56 -5.01
N SER A 6 0.17 -7.75 -6.10
CA SER A 6 0.48 -9.06 -6.67
C SER A 6 -0.79 -9.91 -6.89
N GLY A 7 -0.96 -11.00 -6.15
CA GLY A 7 -2.12 -11.91 -6.27
C GLY A 7 -3.31 -11.55 -5.39
N THR A 8 -3.18 -10.56 -4.51
CA THR A 8 -4.29 -10.11 -3.66
C THR A 8 -5.28 -9.34 -4.53
N PRO A 9 -6.56 -9.76 -4.61
CA PRO A 9 -7.49 -9.31 -5.66
C PRO A 9 -8.09 -7.91 -5.37
N VAL A 10 -7.26 -6.87 -5.43
CA VAL A 10 -7.61 -5.48 -5.15
C VAL A 10 -8.45 -4.84 -6.26
N LEU A 11 -8.04 -4.96 -7.53
CA LEU A 11 -8.75 -4.32 -8.64
C LEU A 11 -10.06 -5.04 -8.93
N ASN A 12 -10.03 -6.37 -8.83
CA ASN A 12 -11.24 -7.19 -8.90
C ASN A 12 -12.21 -6.90 -7.75
N LEU A 13 -11.73 -6.69 -6.52
CA LEU A 13 -12.58 -6.28 -5.39
C LEU A 13 -13.30 -4.96 -5.70
N ALA A 14 -12.58 -3.96 -6.20
CA ALA A 14 -13.15 -2.66 -6.53
C ALA A 14 -14.18 -2.71 -7.68
N ASN A 15 -13.91 -3.50 -8.73
CA ASN A 15 -14.75 -3.56 -9.93
C ASN A 15 -15.92 -4.56 -9.85
N GLY A 16 -15.90 -5.47 -8.88
CA GLY A 16 -16.89 -6.54 -8.75
C GLY A 16 -17.64 -6.47 -7.41
N PRO A 17 -17.12 -7.06 -6.32
CA PRO A 17 -17.84 -7.12 -5.05
C PRO A 17 -18.20 -5.76 -4.43
N LEU A 18 -17.45 -4.69 -4.71
CA LEU A 18 -17.79 -3.33 -4.29
C LEU A 18 -18.65 -2.56 -5.31
N ALA A 19 -19.03 -3.19 -6.43
CA ALA A 19 -19.89 -2.56 -7.41
C ALA A 19 -21.22 -2.12 -6.77
N GLY A 20 -21.65 -0.91 -7.10
CA GLY A 20 -22.82 -0.26 -6.49
C GLY A 20 -22.52 0.61 -5.28
N CYS A 21 -21.31 0.52 -4.70
CA CYS A 21 -20.81 1.53 -3.77
C CYS A 21 -20.03 2.62 -4.51
N GLU A 22 -20.08 3.84 -4.00
CA GLU A 22 -19.12 4.89 -4.34
C GLU A 22 -17.89 4.77 -3.44
N ILE A 23 -16.73 4.46 -4.02
CA ILE A 23 -15.45 4.52 -3.30
C ILE A 23 -15.04 5.99 -3.17
N THR A 24 -15.00 6.50 -1.95
CA THR A 24 -14.68 7.90 -1.65
C THR A 24 -13.21 8.10 -1.25
N SER A 25 -12.56 7.06 -0.72
CA SER A 25 -11.16 7.08 -0.34
C SER A 25 -10.55 5.69 -0.43
N ILE A 26 -9.26 5.64 -0.73
CA ILE A 26 -8.41 4.44 -0.66
C ILE A 26 -7.20 4.79 0.19
N LYS A 27 -6.87 3.96 1.18
CA LYS A 27 -5.61 4.05 1.94
C LYS A 27 -4.95 2.70 1.99
N GLY A 28 -3.62 2.62 1.84
CA GLY A 28 -2.96 1.33 1.94
C GLY A 28 -1.46 1.36 2.15
N ILE A 29 -0.99 0.22 2.63
CA ILE A 29 0.40 -0.18 2.68
C ILE A 29 0.67 -0.93 1.38
N LEU A 30 1.34 -0.27 0.44
CA LEU A 30 1.51 -0.74 -0.93
C LEU A 30 2.92 -1.28 -1.22
N ASN A 31 3.84 -1.13 -0.27
CA ASN A 31 5.22 -1.58 -0.40
C ASN A 31 5.62 -2.41 0.82
N GLY A 32 5.91 -3.70 0.61
CA GLY A 32 6.24 -4.64 1.67
C GLY A 32 7.59 -4.35 2.32
N THR A 33 8.58 -3.90 1.55
CA THR A 33 9.93 -3.56 2.02
C THR A 33 9.88 -2.48 3.09
N THR A 34 9.26 -1.34 2.80
CA THR A 34 9.12 -0.23 3.76
C THR A 34 8.25 -0.61 4.96
N ASN A 35 7.20 -1.42 4.79
CA ASN A 35 6.41 -1.89 5.92
C ASN A 35 7.21 -2.83 6.83
N TYR A 36 8.01 -3.71 6.26
CA TYR A 36 8.95 -4.54 7.00
C TYR A 36 9.95 -3.67 7.76
N MET A 37 10.55 -2.69 7.09
CA MET A 37 11.54 -1.83 7.72
C MET A 37 10.98 -1.07 8.92
N LEU A 38 9.83 -0.41 8.77
CA LEU A 38 9.15 0.30 9.87
C LEU A 38 8.76 -0.67 11.00
N SER A 39 8.34 -1.89 10.66
CA SER A 39 7.99 -2.93 11.65
C SER A 39 9.20 -3.41 12.47
N GLU A 40 10.39 -3.48 11.88
CA GLU A 40 11.61 -3.87 12.59
C GLU A 40 12.21 -2.71 13.38
N MET A 41 12.13 -1.48 12.87
CA MET A 41 12.55 -0.29 13.60
C MET A 41 11.74 -0.08 14.88
N GLU A 42 10.47 -0.49 14.92
CA GLU A 42 9.66 -0.54 16.15
C GLU A 42 10.26 -1.42 17.27
N LYS A 43 11.17 -2.34 16.94
CA LYS A 43 11.88 -3.19 17.91
C LYS A 43 13.17 -2.53 18.41
N GLY A 44 13.43 -1.29 18.04
CA GLY A 44 14.62 -0.53 18.43
C GLY A 44 15.85 -0.75 17.55
N VAL A 45 15.69 -1.35 16.37
CA VAL A 45 16.77 -1.56 15.41
C VAL A 45 16.96 -0.30 14.56
N THR A 46 18.21 0.07 14.26
CA THR A 46 18.51 1.27 13.46
C THR A 46 18.05 1.11 12.00
N TYR A 47 17.81 2.23 11.31
CA TYR A 47 17.44 2.20 9.90
C TYR A 47 18.45 1.41 9.05
N ASP A 48 19.75 1.68 9.22
CA ASP A 48 20.82 1.06 8.43
C ASP A 48 20.90 -0.46 8.67
N ASP A 49 20.78 -0.90 9.93
CA ASP A 49 20.80 -2.32 10.28
C ASP A 49 19.57 -3.05 9.71
N VAL A 50 18.40 -2.41 9.79
CA VAL A 50 17.16 -2.97 9.22
C VAL A 50 17.21 -3.03 7.71
N LEU A 51 17.73 -2.00 7.03
CA LEU A 51 17.89 -1.99 5.58
C LEU A 51 18.81 -3.13 5.14
N LYS A 52 19.97 -3.28 5.80
CA LYS A 52 20.89 -4.38 5.55
C LYS A 52 20.20 -5.73 5.75
N LYS A 53 19.38 -5.86 6.81
CA LYS A 53 18.64 -7.10 7.05
C LYS A 53 17.59 -7.38 5.99
N ALA A 54 16.88 -6.35 5.53
CA ALA A 54 15.92 -6.46 4.44
C ALA A 54 16.60 -6.93 3.14
N GLN A 55 17.82 -6.47 2.86
CA GLN A 55 18.61 -6.93 1.71
C GLN A 55 19.03 -8.40 1.84
N GLU A 56 19.50 -8.84 3.02
CA GLU A 56 19.85 -10.24 3.27
C GLU A 56 18.66 -11.19 3.09
N LEU A 57 17.46 -10.75 3.48
CA LEU A 57 16.22 -11.51 3.35
C LEU A 57 15.60 -11.43 1.95
N GLY A 58 16.19 -10.64 1.05
CA GLY A 58 15.68 -10.44 -0.31
C GLY A 58 14.40 -9.61 -0.38
N TYR A 59 14.09 -8.82 0.66
CA TYR A 59 13.00 -7.85 0.63
C TYR A 59 13.41 -6.54 -0.06
N ALA A 60 14.65 -6.10 0.14
CA ALA A 60 15.21 -4.91 -0.52
C ALA A 60 16.30 -5.30 -1.53
N GLU A 61 16.39 -4.57 -2.64
CA GLU A 61 17.50 -4.69 -3.58
C GLU A 61 18.76 -3.95 -3.08
N ALA A 62 19.89 -4.12 -3.78
CA ALA A 62 21.13 -3.43 -3.47
C ALA A 62 20.98 -1.89 -3.52
N ASP A 63 20.19 -1.40 -4.49
CA ASP A 63 19.70 -0.03 -4.52
C ASP A 63 18.22 -0.01 -4.06
N PRO A 64 17.92 0.35 -2.81
CA PRO A 64 16.57 0.33 -2.27
C PRO A 64 15.75 1.58 -2.61
N THR A 65 16.28 2.51 -3.42
CA THR A 65 15.66 3.83 -3.69
C THR A 65 14.22 3.70 -4.16
N GLY A 66 13.92 2.73 -5.02
CA GLY A 66 12.56 2.47 -5.51
C GLY A 66 11.53 2.24 -4.38
N ASP A 67 11.95 1.60 -3.30
CA ASP A 67 11.12 1.27 -2.14
C ASP A 67 11.12 2.41 -1.12
N VAL A 68 12.30 2.77 -0.60
CA VAL A 68 12.44 3.64 0.58
C VAL A 68 12.08 5.10 0.31
N GLU A 69 12.20 5.54 -0.94
CA GLU A 69 11.73 6.85 -1.39
C GLU A 69 10.28 6.83 -1.89
N GLY A 70 9.59 5.68 -1.84
CA GLY A 70 8.17 5.55 -2.13
C GLY A 70 7.77 5.52 -3.61
N PHE A 71 8.70 5.29 -4.53
CA PHE A 71 8.39 5.26 -5.98
C PHE A 71 7.50 4.07 -6.37
N ASP A 72 7.76 2.88 -5.82
CA ASP A 72 6.92 1.69 -6.04
C ASP A 72 5.49 1.92 -5.55
N ALA A 73 5.34 2.45 -4.32
CA ALA A 73 4.02 2.79 -3.78
C ALA A 73 3.33 3.88 -4.61
N MET A 74 4.06 4.87 -5.13
CA MET A 74 3.51 5.93 -5.99
C MET A 74 2.96 5.36 -7.29
N ALA A 75 3.69 4.46 -7.95
CA ALA A 75 3.21 3.80 -9.17
C ALA A 75 1.88 3.06 -8.92
N LYS A 76 1.77 2.34 -7.80
CA LYS A 76 0.55 1.65 -7.38
C LYS A 76 -0.60 2.62 -7.06
N VAL A 77 -0.31 3.76 -6.43
CA VAL A 77 -1.30 4.82 -6.17
C VAL A 77 -1.85 5.42 -7.47
N ILE A 78 -1.00 5.64 -8.48
CA ILE A 78 -1.44 6.14 -9.80
C ILE A 78 -2.38 5.13 -10.47
N ILE A 79 -2.00 3.84 -10.47
CA ILE A 79 -2.82 2.77 -11.05
C ILE A 79 -4.18 2.71 -10.33
N LEU A 80 -4.20 2.69 -9.00
CA LEU A 80 -5.45 2.68 -8.24
C LEU A 80 -6.31 3.91 -8.53
N SER A 81 -5.72 5.10 -8.56
CA SER A 81 -6.44 6.35 -8.84
C SER A 81 -7.09 6.32 -10.22
N ASN A 82 -6.37 5.83 -11.23
CA ASN A 82 -6.85 5.82 -12.61
C ASN A 82 -7.82 4.68 -12.89
N VAL A 83 -7.57 3.49 -12.36
CA VAL A 83 -8.39 2.30 -12.63
C VAL A 83 -9.65 2.27 -11.77
N VAL A 84 -9.54 2.61 -10.49
CA VAL A 84 -10.67 2.50 -9.53
C VAL A 84 -11.48 3.79 -9.48
N MET A 85 -10.83 4.95 -9.55
CA MET A 85 -11.50 6.25 -9.37
C MET A 85 -11.59 7.09 -10.65
N ASN A 86 -11.14 6.55 -11.79
CA ASN A 86 -11.14 7.23 -13.09
C ASN A 86 -10.53 8.65 -13.05
N ALA A 87 -9.44 8.81 -12.31
CA ALA A 87 -8.90 10.12 -11.94
C ALA A 87 -8.02 10.79 -13.02
N GLY A 88 -7.39 10.01 -13.90
CA GLY A 88 -6.51 10.54 -14.96
C GLY A 88 -5.24 11.25 -14.47
N ILE A 89 -4.70 10.85 -13.32
CA ILE A 89 -3.51 11.46 -12.71
C ILE A 89 -2.20 10.80 -13.19
N SER A 90 -1.10 11.49 -12.99
CA SER A 90 0.27 11.07 -13.32
C SER A 90 1.21 11.25 -12.11
N ALA A 91 2.50 10.92 -12.28
CA ALA A 91 3.48 11.00 -11.20
C ALA A 91 3.66 12.42 -10.63
N THR A 92 3.47 13.47 -11.44
CA THR A 92 3.58 14.87 -10.99
C THR A 92 2.43 15.30 -10.09
N ASP A 93 1.34 14.52 -10.06
CA ASP A 93 0.13 14.81 -9.30
C ASP A 93 0.12 14.12 -7.93
N VAL A 94 1.13 13.29 -7.62
CA VAL A 94 1.24 12.55 -6.37
C VAL A 94 2.28 13.17 -5.45
N ASP A 95 1.83 13.63 -4.29
CA ASP A 95 2.72 14.11 -3.21
C ASP A 95 3.47 12.91 -2.58
N LYS A 96 4.80 12.85 -2.73
CA LYS A 96 5.62 11.69 -2.38
C LYS A 96 6.71 12.03 -1.37
N GLN A 97 6.72 11.31 -0.25
CA GLN A 97 7.79 11.31 0.74
C GLN A 97 8.14 9.87 1.15
N GLY A 98 9.43 9.58 1.22
CA GLY A 98 9.96 8.28 1.65
C GLY A 98 9.94 8.08 3.17
N ILE A 99 10.58 6.99 3.62
CA ILE A 99 10.74 6.66 5.05
C ILE A 99 12.14 7.01 5.59
N THR A 100 13.02 7.57 4.77
CA THR A 100 14.43 7.85 5.08
C THR A 100 14.62 8.85 6.22
N ASP A 101 13.67 9.77 6.41
CA ASP A 101 13.69 10.76 7.51
C ASP A 101 13.05 10.25 8.82
N ILE A 102 12.52 9.02 8.85
CA ILE A 102 11.88 8.48 10.06
C ILE A 102 12.95 8.04 11.06
N THR A 103 12.97 8.68 12.23
CA THR A 103 13.95 8.39 13.27
C THR A 103 13.44 7.41 14.33
N PRO A 104 14.34 6.73 15.08
CA PRO A 104 13.95 5.90 16.22
C PRO A 104 13.13 6.65 17.28
N GLU A 105 13.42 7.93 17.51
CA GLU A 105 12.68 8.78 18.46
C GLU A 105 11.23 8.96 18.00
N MET A 106 11.02 9.27 16.71
CA MET A 106 9.67 9.40 16.13
C MET A 106 8.85 8.11 16.29
N ILE A 107 9.49 6.95 16.17
CA ILE A 107 8.86 5.64 16.35
C ILE A 107 8.53 5.38 17.83
N SER A 108 9.48 5.61 18.73
CA SER A 108 9.28 5.49 20.18
C SER A 108 8.14 6.39 20.66
N ASP A 109 8.08 7.63 20.17
CA ASP A 109 7.02 8.57 20.55
C ASP A 109 5.66 8.14 20.01
N ALA A 110 5.58 7.64 18.78
CA ALA A 110 4.34 7.05 18.26
C ALA A 110 3.86 5.87 19.12
N GLN A 111 4.76 4.98 19.57
CA GLN A 111 4.41 3.86 20.44
C GLN A 111 3.82 4.33 21.78
N LYS A 112 4.39 5.36 22.40
CA LYS A 112 3.86 5.97 23.64
C LYS A 112 2.45 6.55 23.44
N GLU A 113 2.15 7.00 22.24
CA GLU A 113 0.83 7.54 21.86
C GLU A 113 -0.16 6.47 21.38
N ASN A 114 0.15 5.17 21.51
CA ASN A 114 -0.65 4.08 20.94
C ASN A 114 -0.88 4.25 19.42
N ALA A 115 0.20 4.58 18.70
CA ALA A 115 0.21 4.76 17.26
C ALA A 115 1.45 4.11 16.63
N ARG A 116 1.44 3.97 15.31
CA ARG A 116 2.55 3.40 14.51
C ARG A 116 2.75 4.20 13.23
N TRP A 117 4.01 4.32 12.82
CA TRP A 117 4.34 4.89 11.52
C TRP A 117 4.17 3.86 10.41
N LYS A 118 3.52 4.24 9.32
CA LYS A 118 3.34 3.43 8.11
C LYS A 118 3.59 4.30 6.88
N LEU A 119 4.21 3.76 5.84
CA LEU A 119 4.23 4.40 4.53
C LEU A 119 2.86 4.17 3.87
N ILE A 120 2.04 5.21 3.79
CA ILE A 120 0.65 5.12 3.32
C ILE A 120 0.52 5.75 1.95
N GLY A 121 0.07 4.95 0.98
CA GLY A 121 -0.56 5.45 -0.24
C GLY A 121 -2.00 5.85 0.07
N SER A 122 -2.37 7.09 -0.22
CA SER A 122 -3.68 7.67 0.08
C SER A 122 -4.25 8.32 -1.18
N ILE A 123 -5.50 8.00 -1.48
CA ILE A 123 -6.27 8.55 -2.60
C ILE A 123 -7.60 8.98 -2.01
N LYS A 124 -7.96 10.24 -2.14
CA LYS A 124 -9.22 10.77 -1.62
C LYS A 124 -9.95 11.56 -2.69
N LYS A 125 -11.24 11.27 -2.88
CA LYS A 125 -12.10 12.05 -3.76
C LYS A 125 -12.24 13.47 -3.22
N ILE A 126 -12.10 14.45 -4.12
CA ILE A 126 -12.30 15.87 -3.86
C ILE A 126 -13.21 16.44 -4.96
N SER A 127 -13.65 17.69 -4.82
CA SER A 127 -14.53 18.33 -5.80
C SER A 127 -13.95 18.38 -7.22
N SER A 128 -12.62 18.47 -7.36
CA SER A 128 -11.92 18.58 -8.64
C SER A 128 -11.30 17.28 -9.15
N GLY A 129 -11.64 16.12 -8.56
CA GLY A 129 -11.05 14.82 -8.91
C GLY A 129 -10.57 14.06 -7.68
N VAL A 130 -9.27 13.78 -7.60
CA VAL A 130 -8.66 13.11 -6.44
C VAL A 130 -7.46 13.87 -5.92
N LYS A 131 -7.20 13.74 -4.61
CA LYS A 131 -5.92 14.07 -4.00
C LYS A 131 -5.18 12.76 -3.72
N ALA A 132 -3.99 12.60 -4.28
CA ALA A 132 -3.15 11.42 -4.13
C ALA A 132 -1.83 11.74 -3.42
N SER A 133 -1.39 10.84 -2.54
CA SER A 133 -0.10 10.96 -1.85
C SER A 133 0.48 9.62 -1.46
N VAL A 134 1.80 9.55 -1.30
CA VAL A 134 2.54 8.46 -0.65
C VAL A 134 3.46 9.09 0.38
N LYS A 135 3.21 8.84 1.67
CA LYS A 135 4.03 9.44 2.74
C LYS A 135 3.94 8.66 4.05
N PRO A 136 4.92 8.81 4.95
CA PRO A 136 4.78 8.33 6.31
C PRO A 136 3.57 8.96 7.00
N GLU A 137 2.68 8.14 7.54
CA GLU A 137 1.57 8.57 8.38
C GLU A 137 1.65 7.86 9.74
N LYS A 138 1.47 8.62 10.82
CA LYS A 138 1.30 8.07 12.18
C LYS A 138 -0.16 7.66 12.35
N LEU A 139 -0.42 6.35 12.37
CA LEU A 139 -1.76 5.78 12.49
C LEU A 139 -2.03 5.31 13.91
N PRO A 140 -3.18 5.63 14.52
CA PRO A 140 -3.55 5.06 15.82
C PRO A 140 -3.71 3.55 15.71
N LEU A 141 -3.44 2.81 16.78
CA LEU A 141 -3.55 1.33 16.80
C LEU A 141 -4.97 0.82 16.51
N THR A 142 -5.99 1.67 16.62
CA THR A 142 -7.38 1.36 16.24
C THR A 142 -7.61 1.37 14.74
N HIS A 143 -6.71 1.96 13.94
CA HIS A 143 -6.82 1.96 12.49
C HIS A 143 -6.47 0.56 11.92
N PRO A 144 -7.27 0.00 11.00
CA PRO A 144 -7.03 -1.34 10.44
C PRO A 144 -5.62 -1.60 9.89
N LEU A 145 -4.99 -0.58 9.28
CA LEU A 145 -3.66 -0.65 8.70
C LEU A 145 -2.52 -0.61 9.73
N ALA A 146 -2.76 -0.10 10.94
CA ALA A 146 -1.69 0.12 11.93
C ALA A 146 -1.03 -1.21 12.37
N ASN A 147 -1.82 -2.28 12.46
CA ASN A 147 -1.35 -3.59 12.92
C ASN A 147 -0.86 -4.51 11.80
N ILE A 148 -0.77 -4.03 10.56
CA ILE A 148 -0.24 -4.81 9.44
C ILE A 148 1.28 -4.74 9.48
N MET A 149 1.93 -5.86 9.82
CA MET A 149 3.37 -5.93 10.08
C MET A 149 4.13 -6.74 9.03
N GLY A 150 5.45 -6.56 9.03
CA GLY A 150 6.37 -7.26 8.13
C GLY A 150 6.15 -6.86 6.67
N ALA A 151 6.42 -7.79 5.75
CA ALA A 151 6.30 -7.55 4.30
C ALA A 151 4.86 -7.67 3.76
N THR A 152 3.86 -7.55 4.63
CA THR A 152 2.43 -7.68 4.27
C THR A 152 1.90 -6.37 3.72
N ASN A 153 1.09 -6.43 2.67
CA ASN A 153 0.38 -5.28 2.12
C ASN A 153 -1.08 -5.28 2.57
N ALA A 154 -1.69 -4.10 2.57
CA ALA A 154 -3.12 -3.96 2.87
C ALA A 154 -3.69 -2.70 2.23
N LEU A 155 -4.97 -2.74 1.87
CA LEU A 155 -5.74 -1.61 1.37
C LEU A 155 -7.09 -1.53 2.07
N THR A 156 -7.45 -0.33 2.48
CA THR A 156 -8.77 0.03 2.97
C THR A 156 -9.47 0.90 1.92
N PHE A 157 -10.63 0.44 1.46
CA PHE A 157 -11.58 1.21 0.65
C PHE A 157 -12.64 1.80 1.57
N THR A 158 -12.76 3.13 1.60
CA THR A 158 -13.87 3.80 2.27
C THR A 158 -14.99 4.01 1.25
N THR A 159 -16.17 3.47 1.56
CA THR A 159 -17.35 3.52 0.70
C THR A 159 -18.47 4.33 1.35
N ASP A 160 -19.37 4.85 0.53
CA ASP A 160 -20.57 5.57 0.96
C ASP A 160 -21.59 4.68 1.70
N LEU A 161 -21.72 3.41 1.31
CA LEU A 161 -22.75 2.50 1.83
C LEU A 161 -22.24 1.48 2.86
N LEU A 162 -21.07 0.87 2.64
CA LEU A 162 -20.54 -0.20 3.50
C LEU A 162 -19.58 0.31 4.57
N GLY A 163 -19.21 1.59 4.51
CA GLY A 163 -18.10 2.13 5.29
C GLY A 163 -16.76 1.56 4.80
N ASP A 164 -15.87 1.25 5.73
CA ASP A 164 -14.52 0.80 5.43
C ASP A 164 -14.45 -0.71 5.16
N VAL A 165 -13.90 -1.09 4.02
CA VAL A 165 -13.58 -2.48 3.64
C VAL A 165 -12.08 -2.63 3.50
N THR A 166 -11.46 -3.45 4.35
CA THR A 166 -10.01 -3.69 4.33
C THR A 166 -9.67 -5.06 3.79
N ILE A 167 -8.78 -5.12 2.80
CA ILE A 167 -8.18 -6.33 2.25
C ILE A 167 -6.69 -6.39 2.62
N ILE A 168 -6.24 -7.55 3.08
CA ILE A 168 -4.88 -7.79 3.57
C ILE A 168 -4.34 -9.01 2.81
N GLY A 169 -3.11 -8.93 2.34
CA GLY A 169 -2.49 -10.04 1.63
C GLY A 169 -1.05 -9.76 1.22
N ALA A 170 -0.49 -10.70 0.48
CA ALA A 170 0.86 -10.59 -0.05
C ALA A 170 0.93 -9.44 -1.06
N GLY A 171 1.97 -8.60 -0.93
CA GLY A 171 2.25 -7.50 -1.86
C GLY A 171 3.16 -7.87 -3.03
N ALA A 172 3.87 -8.99 -2.92
CA ALA A 172 4.86 -9.51 -3.86
C ALA A 172 5.00 -11.02 -3.66
N GLY A 173 5.71 -11.69 -4.57
CA GLY A 173 6.01 -13.12 -4.50
C GLY A 173 5.71 -13.84 -5.82
N LYS A 174 6.52 -14.84 -6.16
CA LYS A 174 6.45 -15.51 -7.47
C LYS A 174 5.13 -16.25 -7.67
N ILE A 175 4.65 -16.95 -6.64
CA ILE A 175 3.41 -17.72 -6.69
C ILE A 175 2.21 -16.78 -6.76
N GLU A 176 2.24 -15.72 -5.95
CA GLU A 176 1.19 -14.71 -5.85
C GLU A 176 1.09 -13.90 -7.14
N THR A 177 2.23 -13.53 -7.74
CA THR A 177 2.25 -12.86 -9.05
C THR A 177 1.76 -13.81 -10.14
N GLY A 178 2.15 -15.08 -10.11
CA GLY A 178 1.62 -16.09 -11.03
C GLY A 178 0.10 -16.27 -10.91
N TYR A 179 -0.43 -16.27 -9.68
CA TYR A 179 -1.87 -16.33 -9.42
C TYR A 179 -2.61 -15.12 -10.02
N SER A 180 -2.03 -13.92 -9.93
CA SER A 180 -2.62 -12.71 -10.51
C SER A 180 -2.84 -12.81 -12.03
N ILE A 181 -1.92 -13.49 -12.74
CA ILE A 181 -2.03 -13.73 -14.19
C ILE A 181 -3.12 -14.77 -14.45
N LEU A 182 -3.15 -15.84 -13.65
CA LEU A 182 -4.16 -16.89 -13.79
C LEU A 182 -5.58 -16.34 -13.59
N THR A 183 -5.81 -15.48 -12.59
CA THR A 183 -7.14 -14.88 -12.38
C THR A 183 -7.53 -13.97 -13.54
N ASP A 184 -6.61 -13.16 -14.07
CA ASP A 184 -6.89 -12.31 -15.23
C ASP A 184 -7.27 -13.15 -16.46
N ILE A 185 -6.58 -14.28 -16.72
CA ILE A 185 -6.91 -15.21 -17.82
C ILE A 185 -8.32 -15.79 -17.65
N ILE A 186 -8.66 -16.24 -16.45
CA ILE A 186 -9.98 -16.79 -16.13
C ILE A 186 -11.07 -15.73 -16.34
N ASP A 187 -10.84 -14.51 -15.88
CA ASP A 187 -11.81 -13.42 -15.99
C ASP A 187 -12.01 -12.97 -17.45
N ILE A 188 -10.95 -12.95 -18.27
CA ILE A 188 -11.07 -12.72 -19.71
C ILE A 188 -11.93 -13.81 -20.37
N HIS A 189 -11.69 -15.08 -20.03
CA HIS A 189 -12.45 -16.20 -20.58
C HIS A 189 -13.94 -16.11 -20.22
N ARG A 190 -14.27 -15.76 -18.96
CA ARG A 190 -15.65 -15.58 -18.51
C ARG A 190 -16.40 -14.47 -19.27
N LYS A 191 -15.72 -13.38 -19.63
CA LYS A 191 -16.33 -12.25 -20.38
C LYS A 191 -16.65 -12.58 -21.85
N GLN A 192 -16.16 -13.71 -22.38
CA GLN A 192 -16.46 -14.13 -23.75
C GLN A 192 -17.79 -14.88 -23.90
N TYR A 193 -18.46 -15.18 -22.78
CA TYR A 193 -19.76 -15.85 -22.70
C TYR A 193 -20.75 -14.99 -21.92
#